data_AF-A0A358SS27-F1
#
_entry.id   AF-A0A358SS27-F1
#
_cell.length_a   1.000
_cell.length_b   1.000
_cell.length_c   1.000
_cell.angle_alpha   90.00
_cell.angle_beta   90.00
_cell.angle_gamma   90.00
#
_symmetry.space_group_name_H-M   'P 1'
#
loop_
_entity.id
_entity.type
_entity.pdbx_description
1 polymer ?
#
loop_
_entity_poly.entity_id
_entity_poly.type
_entity_poly.pdbx_seq_one_letter_code
_entity_poly.pdbx_strand_id
1 'polypeptide(L)' 'MPKLVPAAELQVVVEACSTPLVGEPISDGAAAGLARVFKALGDPVRLRLVSLIGAHQGGEACVCELTTAFDLSQPTISHH' A
#
# COMPACT_ATOMS: atom_id res chain seq x y z
N MET A 1 10.94 -14.51 6.18
CA MET A 1 10.27 -14.96 4.94
C MET A 1 8.88 -14.35 4.93
N PRO A 2 8.64 -13.26 4.20
CA PRO A 2 7.28 -12.75 4.07
C PRO A 2 6.46 -13.82 3.34
N LYS A 3 5.33 -14.22 3.93
CA LYS A 3 4.42 -15.14 3.25
C LYS A 3 3.93 -14.43 2.00
N LEU A 4 4.21 -15.00 0.82
CA LEU A 4 3.61 -14.53 -0.41
C LEU A 4 2.10 -14.58 -0.23
N VAL A 5 1.47 -13.40 -0.36
CA VAL A 5 0.02 -13.31 -0.48
C VAL A 5 -0.34 -13.98 -1.81
N PRO A 6 -1.26 -14.96 -1.83
CA PRO A 6 -1.72 -15.57 -3.07
C PRO A 6 -2.22 -14.52 -4.06
N ALA A 7 -1.91 -14.67 -5.35
CA ALA A 7 -2.30 -13.72 -6.40
C ALA A 7 -3.82 -13.43 -6.43
N ALA A 8 -4.64 -14.39 -5.98
CA ALA A 8 -6.09 -14.23 -5.83
C ALA A 8 -6.50 -13.19 -4.77
N GLU A 9 -5.76 -13.04 -3.67
CA GLU A 9 -6.01 -11.99 -2.67
C GLU A 9 -5.55 -10.61 -3.16
N LEU A 10 -4.52 -10.55 -4.02
CA LEU A 10 -4.06 -9.32 -4.63
C LEU A 10 -5.04 -8.80 -5.71
N GLN A 11 -5.65 -9.70 -6.48
CA GLN A 11 -6.68 -9.35 -7.46
C GLN A 11 -7.90 -8.68 -6.82
N VAL A 12 -8.34 -9.13 -5.64
CA VAL A 12 -9.45 -8.50 -4.90
C VAL A 12 -9.10 -7.06 -4.50
N VAL A 13 -7.84 -6.78 -4.14
CA VAL A 13 -7.41 -5.43 -3.72
C VAL A 13 -7.33 -4.47 -4.91
N VAL A 14 -6.81 -4.92 -6.06
CA VAL A 14 -6.66 -4.07 -7.25
C VAL A 14 -8.02 -3.74 -7.89
N GLU A 15 -8.96 -4.69 -7.90
CA GLU A 15 -10.36 -4.45 -8.35
C GLU A 15 -11.12 -3.55 -7.37
N ALA A 16 -10.91 -3.71 -6.06
CA ALA A 16 -11.57 -2.88 -5.04
C ALA A 16 -11.04 -1.44 -4.99
N CYS A 17 -9.77 -1.20 -5.35
CA CYS A 17 -9.24 0.15 -5.56
C CYS A 17 -9.85 0.87 -6.79
N SER A 18 -10.47 0.09 -7.69
CA SER A 18 -11.11 0.58 -8.92
C SER A 18 -12.64 0.62 -8.82
N THR A 19 -13.22 0.04 -7.76
CA THR A 19 -14.65 0.17 -7.47
C THR A 19 -14.87 1.57 -6.88
N PRO A 20 -15.73 2.42 -7.47
CA PRO A 20 -16.03 3.71 -6.88
C PRO A 20 -16.74 3.44 -5.55
N LEU A 21 -16.01 3.63 -4.44
CA LEU A 21 -16.55 3.61 -3.07
C LEU A 21 -17.77 4.55 -2.91
N VAL A 22 -17.93 5.46 -3.87
CA VAL A 22 -18.95 6.53 -3.94
C VAL A 22 -19.97 6.29 -5.07
N GLY A 23 -19.94 5.14 -5.76
CA GLY A 23 -20.84 4.81 -6.87
C GLY A 23 -22.03 3.93 -6.46
N GLU A 24 -21.74 2.79 -5.82
CA GLU A 24 -22.73 1.81 -5.36
C GLU A 24 -22.26 1.15 -4.05
N PRO A 25 -23.17 0.63 -3.20
CA PRO A 25 -22.78 -0.09 -1.99
C PRO A 25 -21.92 -1.32 -2.32
N ILE A 26 -20.74 -1.40 -1.70
CA ILE A 26 -19.86 -2.56 -1.81
C ILE A 26 -20.35 -3.71 -0.94
N SER A 27 -19.96 -4.95 -1.27
CA SER A 27 -20.25 -6.13 -0.44
C SER A 27 -19.46 -6.12 0.87
N ASP A 28 -19.94 -6.82 1.89
CA ASP A 28 -19.25 -6.96 3.18
C ASP A 28 -17.83 -7.52 3.05
N GLY A 29 -17.63 -8.47 2.12
CA GLY A 29 -16.32 -9.05 1.83
C GLY A 29 -15.35 -8.03 1.23
N ALA A 30 -15.83 -7.21 0.28
CA ALA A 30 -15.04 -6.13 -0.31
C ALA A 30 -14.71 -5.05 0.74
N ALA A 31 -15.68 -4.67 1.58
CA ALA A 31 -15.48 -3.73 2.68
C ALA A 31 -14.41 -4.22 3.66
N ALA A 32 -14.47 -5.50 4.07
CA ALA A 32 -13.47 -6.11 4.95
C ALA A 32 -12.08 -6.16 4.30
N GLY A 33 -12.00 -6.41 3.00
CA GLY A 33 -10.74 -6.36 2.24
C GLY A 33 -10.13 -4.97 2.20
N LEU A 34 -10.93 -3.97 1.79
CA LEU A 34 -10.51 -2.57 1.74
C LEU A 34 -10.13 -2.03 3.11
N ALA A 35 -10.87 -2.36 4.16
CA ALA A 35 -10.54 -1.95 5.53
C ALA A 35 -9.15 -2.44 5.97
N ARG A 36 -8.75 -3.66 5.57
CA ARG A 36 -7.39 -4.17 5.86
C ARG A 36 -6.32 -3.37 5.13
N VAL A 37 -6.56 -3.05 3.86
CA VAL A 37 -5.63 -2.25 3.04
C VAL A 37 -5.54 -0.83 3.57
N PHE A 38 -6.67 -0.16 3.85
CA PHE A 38 -6.67 1.18 4.44
C PHE A 38 -6.05 1.22 5.83
N LYS A 39 -6.18 0.17 6.64
CA LYS A 39 -5.44 0.06 7.90
C LYS A 39 -3.93 -0.06 7.68
N ALA A 40 -3.51 -0.77 6.65
CA ALA A 40 -2.11 -0.89 6.25
C ALA A 40 -1.57 0.38 5.58
N LEU A 41 -2.41 1.20 4.96
CA LEU A 41 -1.99 2.43 4.31
C LEU A 41 -2.15 3.65 5.21
N GLY A 42 -3.05 3.64 6.21
CA GLY A 42 -3.44 4.82 6.98
C GLY A 42 -2.37 5.44 7.90
N ASP A 43 -1.11 5.01 7.79
CA ASP A 43 0.01 5.69 8.44
C ASP A 43 0.65 6.69 7.46
N PRO A 44 0.94 7.94 7.88
CA PRO A 44 1.49 8.96 6.99
C PRO A 44 2.81 8.58 6.31
N VAL A 45 3.69 7.83 6.99
CA VAL A 45 4.97 7.38 6.42
C VAL A 45 4.72 6.37 5.31
N ARG A 46 3.86 5.38 5.55
CA ARG A 46 3.49 4.37 4.55
C ARG A 46 2.81 4.98 3.32
N LEU A 47 1.88 5.94 3.49
CA LEU A 47 1.28 6.65 2.34
C LEU A 47 2.34 7.35 1.49
N ARG A 48 3.27 8.05 2.14
CA ARG A 48 4.31 8.79 1.44
C ARG A 48 5.31 7.86 0.76
N LEU A 49 5.64 6.71 1.37
CA LEU A 49 6.45 5.67 0.73
C LEU A 49 5.78 5.15 -0.54
N VAL A 50 4.50 4.78 -0.49
CA VAL A 50 3.74 4.34 -1.67
C VAL A 50 3.72 5.40 -2.76
N SER A 51 3.50 6.67 -2.40
CA SER A 51 3.52 7.78 -3.35
C SER A 51 4.89 7.98 -3.99
N LEU A 52 5.98 7.86 -3.23
CA LEU A 52 7.34 7.99 -3.76
C LEU A 52 7.63 6.85 -4.73
N ILE A 53 7.44 5.60 -4.31
CA ILE A 53 7.68 4.40 -5.14
C ILE A 53 6.87 4.46 -6.43
N GLY A 54 5.58 4.82 -6.36
CA GLY A 54 4.73 4.95 -7.55
C GLY A 54 5.14 6.06 -8.52
N ALA A 55 5.85 7.09 -8.04
CA ALA A 55 6.38 8.17 -8.87
C ALA A 55 7.77 7.85 -9.46
N HIS A 56 8.48 6.84 -8.94
CA HIS A 56 9.77 6.42 -9.49
C HIS A 56 9.60 5.75 -10.87
N GLN A 57 10.55 6.02 -11.79
CA GLN A 57 10.60 5.32 -13.06
C GLN A 57 10.81 3.82 -12.82
N GLY A 58 9.90 2.99 -13.35
CA GLY A 58 9.92 1.54 -13.12
C GLY A 58 9.12 1.08 -11.90
N GLY A 59 8.57 1.99 -11.09
CA GLY A 59 7.72 1.64 -9.95
C GLY A 59 8.46 0.97 -8.78
N GLU A 60 9.78 1.13 -8.73
CA GLU A 60 10.65 0.64 -7.67
C GLU A 60 11.65 1.73 -7.26
N ALA A 61 12.10 1.71 -6.01
CA ALA A 61 13.03 2.68 -5.46
C ALA A 61 14.00 2.00 -4.49
N CYS A 62 15.25 2.47 -4.43
CA CYS A 62 16.18 2.00 -3.41
C CYS A 62 15.74 2.50 -2.03
N VAL A 63 15.82 1.65 -1.01
CA VAL A 63 15.61 2.09 0.39
C VAL A 63 16.55 3.25 0.77
N CYS A 64 17.76 3.26 0.22
CA CYS A 64 18.74 4.32 0.41
C CYS A 64 18.24 5.69 -0.09
N GLU A 65 17.50 5.71 -1.20
CA GLU A 65 16.90 6.92 -1.77
C GLU A 65 15.69 7.34 -0.95
N LEU A 66 14.82 6.39 -0.59
CA LEU A 66 13.60 6.66 0.18
C LEU A 66 13.90 7.27 1.54
N THR A 67 14.95 6.78 2.23
CA THR A 67 15.31 7.26 3.58
C THR A 67 15.60 8.76 3.60
N THR A 68 16.13 9.33 2.50
CA THR A 68 16.43 10.77 2.41
C THR A 68 15.20 11.68 2.49
N ALA A 69 14.00 11.13 2.23
CA ALA A 69 12.76 11.89 2.27
C ALA A 69 12.17 12.03 3.68
N PHE A 70 12.71 11.35 4.68
CA PHE A 70 12.15 11.28 6.04
C PHE A 70 13.20 11.62 7.11
N ASP A 71 12.74 12.15 8.22
CA ASP A 71 13.54 12.27 9.45
C ASP A 71 13.42 10.98 10.29
N LEU A 72 13.69 9.84 9.66
CA LEU A 72 13.59 8.51 10.25
C LEU A 72 14.81 7.68 9.89
N SER A 73 15.15 6.73 10.76
CA SER A 73 16.23 5.78 10.48
C SER A 73 15.85 4.82 9.36
N GLN A 74 16.84 4.35 8.59
CA GLN A 74 16.62 3.32 7.57
C GLN A 74 15.95 2.05 8.14
N PRO A 75 16.31 1.52 9.33
CA PRO A 75 15.62 0.37 9.91
C PRO A 75 14.14 0.63 10.17
N THR A 76 13.79 1.86 10.56
CA THR A 76 12.38 2.27 10.72
C THR A 76 11.66 2.27 9.38
N ILE A 77 12.26 2.87 8.34
CA ILE A 77 11.69 2.88 6.99
C ILE A 77 11.52 1.46 6.43
N SER A 78 12.48 0.56 6.65
CA SER A 78 12.37 -0.85 6.19
C SER A 78 11.32 -1.68 6.95
N HIS A 79 10.93 -1.26 8.15
CA HIS A 79 9.87 -1.93 8.92
C HIS A 79 8.47 -1.59 8.39
N HIS A 80 8.30 -0.39 7.83
CA HIS A 80 7.06 0.08 7.24
C HIS A 80 6.72 -0.66 5.94
#